data_AF-W1DPL0-F1
#
_entry.id   AF-W1DPL0-F1
#
_cell.length_a   1.000
_cell.length_b   1.000
_cell.length_c   1.000
_cell.angle_alpha   90.00
_cell.angle_beta   90.00
_cell.angle_gamma   90.00
#
_symmetry.space_group_name_H-M   'P 1'
#
loop_
_entity.id
_entity.type
_entity.pdbx_description
1 polymer ?
#
loop_
_entity_poly.entity_id
_entity_poly.type
_entity_poly.pdbx_seq_one_letter_code
_entity_poly.pdbx_strand_id
1 'polypeptide(L)' 'MKVIQQALQECGLPAAAVQAIESPDRALVGEMLKMDKYIDMLIPRGGAGLHKLCREQSTIPVITGGIGVCHIFV' A
#
# COMPACT_ATOMS: atom_id res chain seq x y z
N MET A 1 7.22 -11.24 7.35
CA MET A 1 8.31 -10.23 7.33
C MET A 1 9.71 -10.77 7.56
N LYS A 2 9.91 -11.80 8.40
CA LYS A 2 11.25 -12.29 8.80
C LYS A 2 12.24 -12.52 7.65
N VAL A 3 11.82 -13.18 6.57
CA VAL A 3 12.70 -13.47 5.41
C VAL A 3 13.21 -12.19 4.72
N ILE A 4 12.31 -11.22 4.48
CA ILE A 4 12.67 -9.96 3.80
C ILE A 4 13.61 -9.15 4.69
N GLN A 5 13.32 -9.05 5.98
CA GLN A 5 14.13 -8.28 6.92
C GLN A 5 15.52 -8.88 7.11
N GLN A 6 15.64 -10.20 7.14
CA GLN A 6 16.94 -10.88 7.19
C GLN A 6 17.76 -10.56 5.93
N ALA A 7 17.16 -10.66 4.74
CA ALA A 7 17.84 -10.32 3.49
C ALA A 7 18.31 -8.85 3.46
N LEU A 8 17.50 -7.91 3.98
CA LEU A 8 17.90 -6.51 4.11
C LEU A 8 19.15 -6.36 5.00
N GLN A 9 19.19 -7.05 6.14
CA GLN A 9 20.34 -7.02 7.06
C GLN A 9 21.60 -7.61 6.43
N GLU A 10 21.48 -8.72 5.69
CA GLU A 10 22.60 -9.33 4.95
C GLU A 10 23.17 -8.38 3.88
N CYS A 11 22.34 -7.50 3.31
CA CYS A 11 22.74 -6.44 2.40
C CYS A 11 23.18 -5.12 3.09
N GLY A 12 23.24 -5.07 4.43
CA GLY A 12 23.62 -3.87 5.18
C GLY A 12 22.54 -2.77 5.23
N LEU A 13 21.29 -3.09 4.90
CA LEU A 13 20.16 -2.18 4.95
C LEU A 13 19.38 -2.31 6.29
N PRO A 14 18.72 -1.24 6.75
CA PRO A 14 17.89 -1.32 7.95
C PRO A 14 16.73 -2.31 7.78
N ALA A 15 16.56 -3.23 8.73
CA ALA A 15 15.41 -4.14 8.74
C ALA A 15 14.06 -3.41 8.74
N ALA A 16 14.00 -2.22 9.34
CA ALA A 16 12.81 -1.38 9.41
C ALA A 16 12.50 -0.65 8.09
N ALA A 17 13.33 -0.78 7.04
CA ALA A 17 13.03 -0.23 5.72
C ALA A 17 11.78 -0.87 5.09
N VAL A 18 11.41 -2.07 5.53
CA VAL A 18 10.20 -2.76 5.10
C VAL A 18 9.43 -3.24 6.33
N GLN A 19 8.23 -2.68 6.51
CA GLN A 19 7.35 -2.93 7.66
C GLN A 19 6.01 -3.50 7.21
N ALA A 20 5.42 -4.36 8.03
CA ALA A 20 4.05 -4.85 7.85
C ALA A 20 3.21 -4.46 9.06
N ILE A 21 1.96 -4.11 8.81
CA ILE A 21 0.94 -3.99 9.85
C ILE A 21 0.42 -5.41 10.13
N GLU A 22 0.73 -5.96 11.30
CA GLU A 22 0.35 -7.34 11.67
C GLU A 22 -1.08 -7.45 12.22
N SER A 23 -1.67 -6.32 12.62
CA SER A 23 -3.05 -6.27 13.09
C SER A 23 -4.03 -6.38 11.91
N PRO A 24 -5.06 -7.24 12.00
CA PRO A 24 -6.11 -7.34 10.98
C PRO A 24 -7.17 -6.23 11.08
N ASP A 25 -7.04 -5.31 12.03
CA ASP A 25 -8.03 -4.25 12.25
C ASP A 25 -8.07 -3.25 11.08
N ARG A 26 -9.25 -3.11 10.49
CA ARG A 26 -9.50 -2.20 9.36
C ARG A 26 -9.46 -0.73 9.78
N ALA A 27 -9.64 -0.40 11.06
CA ALA A 27 -9.54 0.96 11.56
C ALA A 27 -8.15 1.56 11.29
N LEU A 28 -7.10 0.74 11.39
CA LEU A 28 -5.72 1.13 11.13
C LEU A 28 -5.50 1.60 9.68
N VAL A 29 -6.23 1.02 8.73
CA VAL A 29 -6.17 1.48 7.33
C VAL A 29 -6.66 2.91 7.24
N GLY A 30 -7.78 3.24 7.90
CA GLY A 30 -8.35 4.58 7.90
C GLY A 30 -7.43 5.62 8.53
N GLU A 31 -6.71 5.26 9.60
CA GLU A 31 -5.67 6.12 10.19
C GLU A 31 -4.49 6.32 9.24
N MET A 32 -4.00 5.24 8.62
CA MET A 32 -2.87 5.27 7.68
C MET A 32 -3.14 6.18 6.48
N LEU A 33 -4.38 6.21 5.97
CA LEU A 33 -4.78 7.12 4.88
C LEU A 33 -4.59 8.61 5.21
N LYS A 34 -4.41 8.96 6.48
CA LYS A 34 -4.25 10.34 6.97
C LYS A 34 -2.84 10.66 7.49
N MET A 35 -1.88 9.76 7.30
CA MET A 35 -0.51 9.91 7.79
C MET A 35 0.42 10.58 6.77
N ASP A 36 -0.04 11.65 6.13
CA ASP A 36 0.71 12.44 5.13
C ASP A 36 2.02 13.07 5.64
N LYS A 37 2.20 13.15 6.95
CA LYS A 37 3.47 13.52 7.58
C LYS A 37 4.57 12.46 7.46
N TYR A 38 4.20 11.20 7.25
CA TYR A 38 5.11 10.04 7.31
C TYR A 38 5.06 9.19 6.04
N ILE A 39 3.99 9.31 5.25
CA ILE A 39 3.76 8.50 4.06
C ILE A 39 3.55 9.46 2.89
N ASP A 40 4.48 9.45 1.94
CA ASP A 40 4.42 10.34 0.78
C ASP A 40 3.46 9.82 -0.30
N MET A 41 3.21 8.51 -0.34
CA MET A 41 2.42 7.89 -1.40
C MET A 41 1.79 6.56 -1.00
N LEU A 42 0.57 6.32 -1.51
CA LEU A 42 -0.15 5.06 -1.36
C LEU A 42 -0.38 4.35 -2.69
N ILE A 43 -0.18 3.03 -2.70
CA ILE A 43 -0.45 2.15 -3.84
C ILE A 43 -1.47 1.08 -3.41
N PRO A 44 -2.78 1.34 -3.50
CA PRO A 44 -3.79 0.36 -3.14
C PRO A 44 -3.82 -0.76 -4.18
N ARG A 45 -3.87 -2.00 -3.69
CA ARG A 45 -4.03 -3.20 -4.51
C ARG A 45 -5.28 -3.93 -4.03
N GLY A 46 -6.36 -3.81 -4.77
CA GLY A 46 -7.64 -4.43 -4.42
C GLY A 46 -8.74 -4.09 -5.42
N GLY A 47 -9.99 -4.34 -5.02
CA GLY A 47 -11.15 -4.05 -5.85
C GLY A 47 -11.50 -2.55 -5.92
N ALA A 48 -12.48 -2.22 -6.75
CA ALA A 48 -12.96 -0.85 -6.95
C ALA A 48 -13.38 -0.15 -5.65
N GLY A 49 -13.93 -0.88 -4.68
CA GLY A 49 -14.30 -0.34 -3.37
C GLY A 49 -13.10 0.20 -2.57
N LEU A 50 -11.95 -0.50 -2.61
CA LEU A 50 -10.72 -0.03 -1.94
C LEU A 50 -10.17 1.21 -2.64
N HIS A 51 -10.14 1.20 -3.98
CA HIS A 51 -9.70 2.35 -4.75
C HIS A 51 -10.56 3.59 -4.46
N LYS A 52 -11.88 3.42 -4.38
CA LYS A 52 -12.82 4.47 -4.02
C LYS A 52 -12.57 5.00 -2.60
N LEU A 53 -12.44 4.10 -1.61
CA LEU A 53 -12.13 4.45 -0.22
C LEU A 53 -10.85 5.30 -0.13
N CYS A 54 -9.76 4.83 -0.73
CA CYS A 54 -8.49 5.55 -0.72
C CYS A 54 -8.60 6.90 -1.42
N ARG A 55 -9.30 6.99 -2.55
CA ARG A 55 -9.45 8.27 -3.28
C ARG A 55 -10.29 9.30 -2.50
N GLU A 56 -11.30 8.84 -1.76
CA GLU A 56 -12.23 9.74 -1.05
C GLU A 56 -11.70 10.16 0.33
N GLN A 57 -10.94 9.30 1.02
CA GLN A 57 -10.58 9.52 2.42
C GLN A 57 -9.10 9.82 2.67
N SER A 58 -8.22 9.58 1.68
CA SER A 58 -6.78 9.77 1.86
C SER A 58 -6.38 11.23 1.74
N THR A 59 -5.55 11.69 2.68
CA THR A 59 -4.81 12.95 2.55
C THR A 59 -3.49 12.75 1.78
N ILE A 60 -3.04 11.50 1.69
CA ILE A 60 -1.84 11.09 0.97
C ILE A 60 -2.15 10.88 -0.52
N PRO A 61 -1.28 11.31 -1.46
CA PRO A 61 -1.42 10.99 -2.88
C PRO A 61 -1.55 9.47 -3.15
N VAL A 62 -2.54 9.10 -3.97
CA VAL A 62 -2.86 7.69 -4.25
C VAL A 62 -2.62 7.36 -5.73
N ILE A 63 -1.76 6.37 -6.01
CA ILE A 63 -1.58 5.82 -7.36
C ILE A 63 -2.43 4.56 -7.50
N THR A 64 -3.51 4.67 -8.28
CA THR A 64 -4.36 3.53 -8.64
C THR A 64 -4.16 3.16 -10.10
N GLY A 65 -4.05 1.86 -10.40
CA GLY A 65 -4.11 1.38 -11.78
C GLY A 65 -5.44 1.72 -12.45
N GLY A 66 -5.41 1.94 -13.77
CA GLY A 66 -6.61 2.10 -14.58
C GLY A 66 -7.34 0.76 -14.78
N ILE A 67 -8.57 0.82 -15.31
CA ILE A 67 -9.29 -0.36 -15.77
C ILE A 67 -8.69 -0.77 -17.12
N GLY A 68 -8.13 -1.98 -17.18
CA GLY A 68 -7.67 -2.57 -18.43
C GLY A 68 -8.82 -3.28 -19.12
N VAL A 69 -9.34 -2.72 -20.22
CA VAL A 69 -10.25 -3.45 -21.12
C VAL A 69 -9.38 -4.17 -22.15
N CYS A 70 -9.21 -5.48 -21.95
CA CYS A 70 -8.47 -6.32 -22.89
C CYS A 70 -9.43 -6.77 -24.00
N HIS A 71 -9.06 -6.53 -25.26
CA HIS A 71 -9.79 -7.02 -26.42
C HIS A 71 -8.99 -8.15 -27.06
N ILE A 72 -9.70 -9.17 -27.56
CA ILE A 72 -9.11 -10.26 -28.34
C ILE A 72 -9.82 -10.24 -29.70
N PHE A 73 -9.03 -10.22 -30.77
CA PHE A 73 -9.51 -10.37 -32.13
C PHE A 73 -8.98 -11.72 -32.65
N VAL A 74 -9.86 -12.52 -33.26
CA VAL A 74 -9.54 -13.82 -33.87
C VAL A 74 -9.57 -13.67 -35.38
#